data_AF-A0A6A5K9U9-F1
#
_entry.id   AF-A0A6A5K9U9-F1
#
_cell.length_a   1.000
_cell.length_b   1.000
_cell.length_c   1.000
_cell.angle_alpha   90.00
_cell.angle_beta   90.00
_cell.angle_gamma   90.00
#
_symmetry.space_group_name_H-M   'P 1'
#
loop_
_entity.id
_entity.type
_entity.pdbx_description
1 polymer ?
#
loop_
_entity_poly.entity_id
_entity_poly.type
_entity_poly.pdbx_seq_one_letter_code
_entity_poly.pdbx_strand_id
1 'polypeptide(L)'
;MFDLTWLLGHAKTTYTSHKTPIPLKTKDGNKTTLNELATSSIPPCRLKPFLFNGHLQTMYTAVSDPGPPIHYKRKIFDSDHSVYPGIFAVDFVVSKTEGEASEPDPELPERTTTFTAEEWDQIGSQDHKPMIIALHGLTGGSHEVYLRETLAPLTASGWAACVVNGRGCALSRITTPQLFNSRSTWDVRQTLRALRTLFPNRAFYGIGFSLGANILANFCGEEGSRCMLRAAVTCDNPWNLEICNKELNSGWLGLHVYSRTMGRNLMGLFERHREQILKNPRIDEERLVKSKYLYEFDRHVQCPTWHYPTEGAYYRDAQSVDAVLSIRIPFLGINATDDPISSEAGLPYEEIKQNPYTLLCTTNWGGHLGSFQLGGGRWFADAASKFLAKVHEDVDFDALREESGGEDTDGEDMLKKGNKYPIYDPNHRRLILPEA
;
A
#
# COMPACT_ATOMS: atom_id res chain seq x y z
N MET A 1 30.26 19.83 -8.57
CA MET A 1 29.99 19.70 -10.02
C MET A 1 28.48 19.67 -10.14
N PHE A 2 27.86 20.58 -10.90
CA PHE A 2 26.40 20.56 -11.10
C PHE A 2 26.03 19.29 -11.85
N ASP A 3 25.19 18.43 -11.26
CA ASP A 3 24.71 17.22 -11.90
C ASP A 3 23.69 17.59 -12.98
N LEU A 4 24.09 17.50 -14.24
CA LEU A 4 23.24 17.82 -15.40
C LEU A 4 22.53 16.58 -15.96
N THR A 5 22.64 15.40 -15.33
CA THR A 5 22.06 14.18 -15.90
C THR A 5 20.52 14.21 -15.94
N TRP A 6 19.89 15.06 -15.13
CA TRP A 6 18.45 15.29 -15.18
C TRP A 6 17.96 15.83 -16.54
N LEU A 7 18.81 16.54 -17.30
CA LEU A 7 18.50 16.99 -18.66
C LEU A 7 18.23 15.82 -19.61
N LEU A 8 18.82 14.65 -19.32
CA LEU A 8 18.61 13.40 -20.05
C LEU A 8 17.55 12.51 -19.40
N GLY A 9 16.85 13.00 -18.37
CA GLY A 9 15.85 12.21 -17.68
C GLY A 9 16.43 11.28 -16.61
N HIS A 10 17.72 11.39 -16.28
CA HIS A 10 18.36 10.44 -15.37
C HIS A 10 18.17 10.85 -13.91
N ALA A 11 17.37 10.09 -13.18
CA ALA A 11 17.29 10.21 -11.73
C ALA A 11 18.31 9.28 -11.06
N LYS A 12 18.83 9.71 -9.91
CA LYS A 12 19.72 8.94 -9.04
C LYS A 12 18.88 8.10 -8.08
N THR A 13 19.17 6.80 -8.06
CA THR A 13 18.60 5.85 -7.10
C THR A 13 19.56 5.62 -5.94
N THR A 14 19.06 5.61 -4.71
CA THR A 14 19.82 5.33 -3.49
C THR A 14 19.12 4.23 -2.67
N TYR A 15 19.89 3.32 -2.10
CA TYR A 15 19.37 2.23 -1.29
C TYR A 15 19.80 2.40 0.18
N THR A 16 18.83 2.52 1.08
CA THR A 16 19.04 2.51 2.53
C THR A 16 18.60 1.17 3.09
N SER A 17 19.45 0.55 3.91
CA SER A 17 19.23 -0.78 4.48
C SER A 17 19.93 -0.92 5.82
N HIS A 18 19.57 -1.97 6.56
CA HIS A 18 20.33 -2.43 7.71
C HIS A 18 21.80 -2.73 7.34
N LYS A 19 22.74 -2.50 8.27
CA LYS A 19 24.18 -2.75 8.03
C LYS A 19 24.49 -4.23 7.73
N THR A 20 23.68 -5.13 8.28
CA THR A 20 23.74 -6.57 8.04
C THR A 20 22.35 -7.08 7.66
N PRO A 21 21.90 -6.93 6.41
CA PRO A 21 20.59 -7.42 5.96
C PRO A 21 20.46 -8.93 6.21
N ILE A 22 19.22 -9.42 6.34
CA ILE A 22 19.02 -10.86 6.50
C ILE A 22 19.50 -11.60 5.24
N PRO A 23 20.29 -12.69 5.38
CA PRO A 23 20.60 -13.53 4.24
C PRO A 23 19.34 -14.26 3.78
N LEU A 24 19.03 -14.14 2.49
CA LEU A 24 17.96 -14.88 1.82
C LEU A 24 18.58 -16.05 1.07
N LYS A 25 18.09 -17.26 1.34
CA LYS A 25 18.52 -18.45 0.61
C LYS A 25 17.85 -18.47 -0.77
N THR A 26 18.65 -18.70 -1.81
CA THR A 26 18.13 -18.85 -3.17
C THR A 26 17.82 -20.31 -3.47
N LYS A 27 16.96 -20.56 -4.46
CA LYS A 27 16.59 -21.93 -4.90
C LYS A 27 17.78 -22.74 -5.41
N ASP A 28 18.83 -22.07 -5.89
CA ASP A 28 20.09 -22.69 -6.31
C ASP A 28 21.04 -22.99 -5.13
N GLY A 29 20.61 -22.74 -3.89
CA GLY A 29 21.38 -23.01 -2.67
C GLY A 29 22.38 -21.93 -2.26
N ASN A 30 22.45 -20.82 -3.00
CA ASN A 30 23.29 -19.66 -2.66
C ASN A 30 22.59 -18.76 -1.62
N LYS A 31 23.33 -17.76 -1.12
CA LYS A 31 22.77 -16.69 -0.28
C LYS A 31 22.79 -15.38 -1.06
N THR A 32 21.73 -14.59 -0.91
CA THR A 32 21.63 -13.22 -1.43
C THR A 32 21.06 -12.30 -0.34
N THR A 33 20.94 -11.01 -0.65
CA THR A 33 20.31 -10.01 0.22
C THR A 33 19.24 -9.24 -0.55
N LEU A 34 18.35 -8.56 0.18
CA LEU A 34 17.38 -7.65 -0.42
C LEU A 34 18.03 -6.57 -1.30
N ASN A 35 19.20 -6.06 -0.91
CA ASN A 35 19.92 -5.05 -1.67
C ASN A 35 20.39 -5.60 -3.02
N GLU A 36 20.91 -6.82 -3.05
CA GLU A 36 21.38 -7.47 -4.27
C GLU A 36 20.22 -7.81 -5.21
N LEU A 37 19.11 -8.33 -4.66
CA LEU A 37 17.89 -8.57 -5.42
C LEU A 37 17.37 -7.28 -6.04
N ALA A 38 17.23 -6.21 -5.25
CA ALA A 38 16.78 -4.91 -5.73
C ALA A 38 17.73 -4.31 -6.77
N THR A 39 19.05 -4.30 -6.51
CA THR A 39 20.04 -3.71 -7.42
C THR A 39 20.13 -4.47 -8.75
N SER A 40 19.90 -5.79 -8.74
CA SER A 40 19.91 -6.62 -9.95
C SER A 40 18.59 -6.58 -10.74
N SER A 41 17.44 -6.33 -10.09
CA SER A 41 16.13 -6.33 -10.75
C SER A 41 15.60 -4.94 -11.12
N ILE A 42 15.88 -3.92 -10.31
CA ILE A 42 15.32 -2.58 -10.47
C ILE A 42 16.07 -1.85 -11.58
N PRO A 43 15.38 -1.42 -12.66
CA PRO A 43 16.04 -0.72 -13.76
C PRO A 43 16.49 0.68 -13.35
N PRO A 44 17.50 1.26 -14.01
CA PRO A 44 17.85 2.67 -13.80
C PRO A 44 16.64 3.60 -13.98
N CYS A 45 16.51 4.61 -13.12
CA CYS A 45 15.39 5.55 -13.18
C CYS A 45 15.57 6.56 -14.32
N ARG A 46 14.69 6.48 -15.33
CA ARG A 46 14.71 7.26 -16.56
C ARG A 46 13.35 7.92 -16.81
N LEU A 47 13.24 9.18 -16.43
CA LEU A 47 12.00 9.93 -16.41
C LEU A 47 11.90 10.95 -17.55
N LYS A 48 10.69 11.44 -17.84
CA LYS A 48 10.44 12.48 -18.85
C LYS A 48 11.16 13.80 -18.48
N PRO A 49 12.16 14.26 -19.24
CA PRO A 49 12.96 15.45 -18.88
C PRO A 49 12.16 16.73 -18.69
N PHE A 50 11.01 16.88 -19.34
CA PHE A 50 10.16 18.06 -19.21
C PHE A 50 9.30 18.06 -17.93
N LEU A 51 9.17 16.93 -17.24
CA LEU A 51 8.55 16.85 -15.91
C LEU A 51 9.61 17.03 -14.82
N PHE A 52 10.49 18.01 -14.98
CA PHE A 52 11.80 18.16 -14.30
C PHE A 52 11.77 18.37 -12.77
N ASN A 53 10.60 18.28 -12.13
CA ASN A 53 10.48 18.32 -10.67
C ASN A 53 9.27 17.49 -10.22
N GLY A 54 9.22 17.20 -8.92
CA GLY A 54 8.18 16.38 -8.31
C GLY A 54 6.79 16.98 -8.44
N HIS A 55 6.64 18.30 -8.47
CA HIS A 55 5.34 18.92 -8.71
C HIS A 55 4.80 18.61 -10.11
N LEU A 56 5.62 18.76 -11.16
CA LEU A 56 5.21 18.47 -12.53
C LEU A 56 4.91 16.98 -12.73
N GLN A 57 5.74 16.10 -12.16
CA GLN A 57 5.47 14.66 -12.15
C GLN A 57 4.13 14.34 -11.48
N THR A 58 3.89 14.91 -10.29
CA THR A 58 2.64 14.69 -9.52
C THR A 58 1.43 15.25 -10.25
N MET A 59 1.52 16.46 -10.82
CA MET A 59 0.40 17.07 -11.55
C MET A 59 0.08 16.30 -12.84
N TYR A 60 1.07 15.68 -13.47
CA TYR A 60 0.87 14.88 -14.69
C TYR A 60 0.01 13.63 -14.44
N THR A 61 -0.18 13.19 -13.19
CA THR A 61 -1.11 12.08 -12.88
C THR A 61 -2.57 12.41 -13.17
N ALA A 62 -2.92 13.71 -13.25
CA ALA A 62 -4.25 14.16 -13.63
C ALA A 62 -4.51 14.08 -15.14
N VAL A 63 -3.48 13.82 -15.96
CA VAL A 63 -3.66 13.61 -17.40
C VAL A 63 -4.34 12.27 -17.61
N SER A 64 -5.46 12.29 -18.36
CA SER A 64 -6.19 11.07 -18.68
C SER A 64 -5.33 10.10 -19.49
N ASP A 65 -5.21 8.89 -18.99
CA ASP A 65 -4.47 7.79 -19.59
C ASP A 65 -5.33 6.53 -19.45
N PRO A 66 -5.69 5.83 -20.54
CA PRO A 66 -6.46 4.60 -20.44
C PRO A 66 -5.71 3.49 -19.69
N GLY A 67 -4.37 3.57 -19.58
CA GLY A 67 -3.54 2.57 -18.93
C GLY A 67 -3.57 1.19 -19.63
N PRO A 68 -2.83 0.20 -19.11
CA PRO A 68 -2.91 -1.15 -19.63
C PRO A 68 -4.27 -1.81 -19.34
N PRO A 69 -4.79 -2.63 -20.26
CA PRO A 69 -6.11 -3.23 -20.15
C PRO A 69 -6.09 -4.38 -19.13
N ILE A 70 -6.43 -4.08 -17.87
CA ILE A 70 -6.68 -5.08 -16.83
C ILE A 70 -8.18 -5.11 -16.57
N HIS A 71 -8.73 -6.33 -16.53
CA HIS A 71 -10.15 -6.57 -16.31
C HIS A 71 -10.34 -7.29 -14.98
N TYR A 72 -11.45 -7.00 -14.31
CA TYR A 72 -11.70 -7.48 -12.96
C TYR A 72 -13.09 -8.10 -12.82
N LYS A 73 -13.19 -9.05 -11.88
CA LYS A 73 -14.45 -9.44 -11.26
C LYS A 73 -14.44 -9.10 -9.78
N ARG A 74 -15.48 -8.41 -9.33
CA ARG A 74 -15.67 -7.96 -7.96
C ARG A 74 -16.35 -9.04 -7.13
N LYS A 75 -15.81 -9.27 -5.94
CA LYS A 75 -16.46 -9.97 -4.84
C LYS A 75 -16.66 -9.01 -3.67
N ILE A 76 -17.89 -8.96 -3.15
CA ILE A 76 -18.20 -8.30 -1.88
C ILE A 76 -18.02 -9.30 -0.74
N PHE A 77 -17.33 -8.88 0.31
CA PHE A 77 -17.11 -9.61 1.55
C PHE A 77 -17.86 -8.92 2.68
N ASP A 78 -18.51 -9.71 3.54
CA ASP A 78 -18.96 -9.26 4.85
C ASP A 78 -17.79 -9.29 5.82
N SER A 79 -17.56 -8.18 6.52
CA SER A 79 -16.48 -8.08 7.48
C SER A 79 -16.72 -8.97 8.69
N ASP A 80 -15.72 -9.78 9.05
CA ASP A 80 -15.76 -10.65 10.23
C ASP A 80 -15.27 -9.96 11.51
N HIS A 81 -14.92 -8.66 11.43
CA HIS A 81 -14.30 -7.94 12.53
C HIS A 81 -15.32 -7.09 13.31
N SER A 82 -15.38 -7.30 14.63
CA SER A 82 -16.37 -6.67 15.51
C SER A 82 -16.27 -5.13 15.58
N VAL A 83 -15.05 -4.57 15.53
CA VAL A 83 -14.84 -3.11 15.60
C VAL A 83 -14.81 -2.41 14.24
N TYR A 84 -14.79 -3.20 13.15
CA TYR A 84 -14.80 -2.68 11.77
C TYR A 84 -15.86 -3.41 10.92
N PRO A 85 -17.13 -3.49 11.36
CA PRO A 85 -18.17 -4.25 10.68
C PRO A 85 -18.60 -3.59 9.36
N GLY A 86 -19.35 -4.33 8.56
CA GLY A 86 -19.90 -3.87 7.29
C GLY A 86 -19.44 -4.74 6.14
N ILE A 87 -19.37 -4.15 4.94
CA ILE A 87 -18.90 -4.85 3.74
C ILE A 87 -17.67 -4.16 3.15
N PHE A 88 -16.88 -4.90 2.39
CA PHE A 88 -15.79 -4.37 1.56
C PHE A 88 -15.70 -5.12 0.23
N ALA A 89 -15.06 -4.49 -0.76
CA ALA A 89 -14.99 -5.01 -2.12
C ALA A 89 -13.56 -5.44 -2.47
N VAL A 90 -13.42 -6.61 -3.10
CA VAL A 90 -12.15 -7.10 -3.65
C VAL A 90 -12.34 -7.39 -5.14
N ASP A 91 -11.50 -6.79 -5.97
CA ASP A 91 -11.53 -6.94 -7.42
C ASP A 91 -10.43 -7.90 -7.87
N PHE A 92 -10.81 -9.05 -8.41
CA PHE A 92 -9.90 -10.10 -8.87
C PHE A 92 -9.60 -9.93 -10.35
N VAL A 93 -8.33 -9.95 -10.73
CA VAL A 93 -7.94 -9.89 -12.14
C VAL A 93 -8.43 -11.14 -12.86
N VAL A 94 -9.12 -10.95 -13.97
CA VAL A 94 -9.58 -12.03 -14.86
C VAL A 94 -8.79 -12.05 -16.16
N SER A 95 -8.94 -13.13 -16.92
CA SER A 95 -8.28 -13.23 -18.23
C SER A 95 -8.78 -12.13 -19.17
N LYS A 96 -7.92 -11.68 -20.09
CA LYS A 96 -8.29 -10.69 -21.10
C LYS A 96 -9.52 -11.14 -21.91
N THR A 97 -9.56 -12.40 -22.33
CA THR A 97 -10.67 -12.97 -23.08
C THR A 97 -12.00 -12.90 -22.33
N GLU A 98 -11.99 -13.25 -21.04
CA GLU A 98 -13.17 -13.18 -20.18
C GLU A 98 -13.63 -11.72 -19.96
N GLY A 99 -12.66 -10.84 -19.69
CA GLY A 99 -12.93 -9.42 -19.44
C GLY A 99 -13.45 -8.67 -20.67
N GLU A 100 -12.97 -8.97 -21.86
CA GLU A 100 -13.43 -8.36 -23.12
C GLU A 100 -14.77 -8.93 -23.61
N ALA A 101 -15.12 -10.15 -23.20
CA ALA A 101 -16.42 -10.75 -23.48
C ALA A 101 -17.53 -10.29 -22.52
N SER A 102 -17.17 -9.59 -21.44
CA SER A 102 -18.10 -9.14 -20.41
C SER A 102 -18.78 -7.82 -20.78
N GLU A 103 -20.08 -7.71 -20.51
CA GLU A 103 -20.83 -6.45 -20.68
C GLU A 103 -20.45 -5.44 -19.58
N PRO A 104 -20.29 -4.14 -19.91
CA PRO A 104 -20.02 -3.11 -18.92
C PRO A 104 -21.16 -2.96 -17.91
N ASP A 105 -20.82 -2.85 -16.63
CA ASP A 105 -21.77 -2.55 -15.54
C ASP A 105 -21.62 -1.07 -15.12
N PRO A 106 -22.64 -0.22 -15.29
CA PRO A 106 -22.57 1.19 -14.94
C PRO A 106 -22.46 1.45 -13.43
N GLU A 107 -22.74 0.45 -12.57
CA GLU A 107 -22.56 0.56 -11.12
C GLU A 107 -21.13 0.26 -10.68
N LEU A 108 -20.27 -0.21 -11.59
CA LEU A 108 -18.89 -0.59 -11.32
C LEU A 108 -17.89 0.30 -12.08
N PRO A 109 -16.63 0.36 -11.63
CA PRO A 109 -15.58 1.01 -12.40
C PRO A 109 -15.41 0.35 -13.77
N GLU A 110 -14.76 1.05 -14.69
CA GLU A 110 -14.44 0.48 -16.01
C GLU A 110 -13.80 -0.90 -15.90
N ARG A 111 -14.11 -1.77 -16.88
CA ARG A 111 -13.52 -3.12 -17.00
C ARG A 111 -13.76 -4.01 -15.77
N THR A 112 -14.80 -3.74 -14.99
CA THR A 112 -15.13 -4.49 -13.79
C THR A 112 -16.55 -5.06 -13.90
N THR A 113 -16.70 -6.35 -13.65
CA THR A 113 -18.00 -7.02 -13.46
C THR A 113 -18.08 -7.64 -12.08
N THR A 114 -19.18 -8.30 -11.73
CA THR A 114 -19.35 -8.98 -10.42
C THR A 114 -19.32 -10.48 -10.62
N PHE A 115 -18.72 -11.22 -9.67
CA PHE A 115 -18.80 -12.68 -9.65
C PHE A 115 -20.25 -13.15 -9.47
N THR A 116 -20.68 -14.15 -10.23
CA THR A 116 -21.87 -14.94 -9.84
C THR A 116 -21.55 -15.81 -8.63
N ALA A 117 -22.58 -16.35 -7.97
CA ALA A 117 -22.39 -17.28 -6.87
C ALA A 117 -21.62 -18.53 -7.32
N GLU A 118 -21.99 -19.09 -8.47
CA GLU A 118 -21.37 -20.28 -9.03
C GLU A 118 -19.89 -20.04 -9.41
N GLU A 119 -19.59 -18.88 -10.00
CA GLU A 119 -18.21 -18.51 -10.34
C GLU A 119 -17.34 -18.38 -9.09
N TRP A 120 -17.88 -17.77 -8.03
CA TRP A 120 -17.17 -17.63 -6.77
C TRP A 120 -16.92 -18.98 -6.08
N ASP A 121 -17.93 -19.86 -6.08
CA ASP A 121 -17.81 -21.19 -5.47
C ASP A 121 -16.76 -22.07 -6.18
N GLN A 122 -16.48 -21.78 -7.45
CA GLN A 122 -15.50 -22.50 -8.28
C GLN A 122 -14.12 -21.82 -8.36
N ILE A 123 -13.93 -20.66 -7.72
CA ILE A 123 -12.68 -19.89 -7.86
C ILE A 123 -11.48 -20.58 -7.23
N GLY A 124 -11.70 -21.43 -6.22
CA GLY A 124 -10.64 -22.10 -5.45
C GLY A 124 -9.77 -23.03 -6.30
N SER A 125 -8.47 -23.09 -5.99
CA SER A 125 -7.50 -23.91 -6.74
C SER A 125 -6.35 -24.39 -5.85
N GLN A 126 -5.80 -25.55 -6.18
CA GLN A 126 -4.61 -26.13 -5.54
C GLN A 126 -3.30 -25.83 -6.30
N ASP A 127 -3.34 -24.96 -7.30
CA ASP A 127 -2.13 -24.57 -8.04
C ASP A 127 -1.14 -23.74 -7.19
N HIS A 128 0.05 -23.55 -7.72
CA HIS A 128 1.14 -22.79 -7.08
C HIS A 128 1.35 -21.40 -7.69
N LYS A 129 0.37 -20.86 -8.43
CA LYS A 129 0.54 -19.56 -9.09
C LYS A 129 0.79 -18.48 -8.03
N PRO A 130 1.84 -17.65 -8.16
CA PRO A 130 2.00 -16.51 -7.28
C PRO A 130 0.84 -15.52 -7.46
N MET A 131 0.45 -14.85 -6.39
CA MET A 131 -0.67 -13.90 -6.38
C MET A 131 -0.28 -12.59 -5.72
N ILE A 132 -0.59 -11.48 -6.40
CA ILE A 132 -0.44 -10.11 -5.89
C ILE A 132 -1.72 -9.65 -5.19
N ILE A 133 -1.58 -9.08 -4.00
CA ILE A 133 -2.63 -8.35 -3.30
C ILE A 133 -2.25 -6.87 -3.35
N ALA A 134 -3.01 -6.08 -4.10
CA ALA A 134 -2.75 -4.67 -4.33
C ALA A 134 -3.68 -3.74 -3.52
N LEU A 135 -3.14 -2.64 -2.99
CA LEU A 135 -3.88 -1.61 -2.25
C LEU A 135 -3.71 -0.24 -2.93
N HIS A 136 -4.82 0.40 -3.28
CA HIS A 136 -4.83 1.70 -3.95
C HIS A 136 -4.62 2.88 -2.98
N GLY A 137 -4.35 4.07 -3.53
CA GLY A 137 -4.20 5.32 -2.78
C GLY A 137 -5.51 5.96 -2.31
N LEU A 138 -5.44 7.21 -1.83
CA LEU A 138 -6.61 7.94 -1.33
C LEU A 138 -7.71 8.06 -2.39
N THR A 139 -8.95 7.67 -2.06
CA THR A 139 -10.17 7.79 -2.90
C THR A 139 -10.17 7.02 -4.24
N GLY A 140 -9.16 6.21 -4.53
CA GLY A 140 -8.98 5.50 -5.80
C GLY A 140 -9.71 4.15 -5.92
N GLY A 141 -9.06 3.17 -6.55
CA GLY A 141 -9.58 1.82 -6.72
C GLY A 141 -8.73 0.93 -7.63
N SER A 142 -9.27 -0.23 -8.01
CA SER A 142 -8.69 -1.14 -9.02
C SER A 142 -8.51 -0.53 -10.42
N HIS A 143 -9.28 0.51 -10.74
CA HIS A 143 -9.23 1.22 -12.03
C HIS A 143 -8.00 2.13 -12.18
N GLU A 144 -7.28 2.40 -11.09
CA GLU A 144 -6.12 3.30 -11.07
C GLU A 144 -5.01 2.85 -12.03
N VAL A 145 -4.52 3.80 -12.83
CA VAL A 145 -3.56 3.50 -13.91
C VAL A 145 -2.23 3.00 -13.37
N TYR A 146 -1.67 3.66 -12.34
CA TYR A 146 -0.40 3.25 -11.73
C TYR A 146 -0.45 1.81 -11.18
N LEU A 147 -1.63 1.41 -10.68
CA LEU A 147 -1.87 0.09 -10.13
C LEU A 147 -1.88 -0.93 -11.28
N ARG A 148 -2.65 -0.65 -12.35
CA ARG A 148 -2.70 -1.52 -13.53
C ARG A 148 -1.37 -1.63 -14.25
N GLU A 149 -0.60 -0.54 -14.34
CA GLU A 149 0.78 -0.54 -14.86
C GLU A 149 1.70 -1.49 -14.10
N THR A 150 1.51 -1.63 -12.78
CA THR A 150 2.30 -2.54 -11.97
C THR A 150 1.83 -3.99 -12.09
N LEU A 151 0.51 -4.21 -12.17
CA LEU A 151 -0.07 -5.56 -12.28
C LEU A 151 0.14 -6.17 -13.66
N ALA A 152 0.03 -5.39 -14.73
CA ALA A 152 0.07 -5.87 -16.11
C ALA A 152 1.24 -6.81 -16.44
N PRO A 153 2.51 -6.45 -16.17
CA PRO A 153 3.64 -7.35 -16.47
C PRO A 153 3.61 -8.65 -15.65
N LEU A 154 3.12 -8.60 -14.40
CA LEU A 154 3.03 -9.78 -13.53
C LEU A 154 1.90 -10.72 -13.97
N THR A 155 0.72 -10.17 -14.28
CA THR A 155 -0.41 -10.99 -14.74
C THR A 155 -0.14 -11.59 -16.13
N ALA A 156 0.60 -10.88 -16.98
CA ALA A 156 1.06 -11.39 -18.28
C ALA A 156 2.06 -12.55 -18.14
N SER A 157 2.81 -12.63 -17.03
CA SER A 157 3.70 -13.76 -16.72
C SER A 157 3.01 -14.88 -15.92
N GLY A 158 1.68 -14.84 -15.80
CA GLY A 158 0.88 -15.91 -15.20
C GLY A 158 0.59 -15.75 -13.71
N TRP A 159 0.95 -14.60 -13.11
CA TRP A 159 0.56 -14.29 -11.74
C TRP A 159 -0.93 -14.02 -11.65
N ALA A 160 -1.56 -14.48 -10.58
CA ALA A 160 -2.88 -13.99 -10.21
C ALA A 160 -2.75 -12.64 -9.51
N ALA A 161 -3.81 -11.85 -9.48
CA ALA A 161 -3.82 -10.60 -8.72
C ALA A 161 -5.23 -10.25 -8.25
N CYS A 162 -5.32 -9.57 -7.11
CA CYS A 162 -6.55 -8.93 -6.65
C CYS A 162 -6.24 -7.57 -6.02
N VAL A 163 -7.24 -6.69 -6.02
CA VAL A 163 -7.19 -5.36 -5.42
C VAL A 163 -8.19 -5.29 -4.28
N VAL A 164 -7.73 -5.00 -3.07
CA VAL A 164 -8.62 -4.72 -1.94
C VAL A 164 -9.01 -3.25 -2.04
N ASN A 165 -10.27 -2.97 -2.33
CA ASN A 165 -10.76 -1.61 -2.43
C ASN A 165 -11.14 -1.08 -1.04
N GLY A 166 -10.65 0.12 -0.72
CA GLY A 166 -11.06 0.85 0.47
C GLY A 166 -12.58 1.06 0.49
N ARG A 167 -13.18 0.89 1.66
CA ARG A 167 -14.63 1.02 1.85
C ARG A 167 -15.15 2.36 1.34
N GLY A 168 -16.11 2.29 0.42
CA GLY A 168 -16.73 3.44 -0.26
C GLY A 168 -16.06 3.84 -1.58
N CYS A 169 -14.84 3.33 -1.84
CA CYS A 169 -14.06 3.61 -3.04
C CYS A 169 -14.37 2.63 -4.17
N ALA A 170 -13.83 2.89 -5.37
CA ALA A 170 -14.09 2.08 -6.57
C ALA A 170 -15.59 1.81 -6.83
N LEU A 171 -16.46 2.79 -6.56
CA LEU A 171 -17.92 2.68 -6.64
C LEU A 171 -18.56 1.62 -5.72
N SER A 172 -17.82 1.10 -4.74
CA SER A 172 -18.40 0.24 -3.70
C SER A 172 -19.26 1.06 -2.72
N ARG A 173 -20.35 0.44 -2.24
CA ARG A 173 -21.21 1.00 -1.18
C ARG A 173 -20.65 0.66 0.20
N ILE A 174 -20.91 1.53 1.18
CA ILE A 174 -20.70 1.21 2.59
C ILE A 174 -22.03 0.83 3.25
N THR A 175 -22.00 -0.09 4.22
CA THR A 175 -23.16 -0.50 5.02
C THR A 175 -23.11 -0.01 6.47
N THR A 176 -21.99 0.62 6.84
CA THR A 176 -21.77 1.23 8.15
C THR A 176 -21.27 2.67 7.96
N PRO A 177 -21.26 3.50 9.03
CA PRO A 177 -20.74 4.87 8.95
C PRO A 177 -19.21 4.98 8.77
N GLN A 178 -18.52 3.85 8.58
CA GLN A 178 -17.07 3.77 8.56
C GLN A 178 -16.56 3.70 7.11
N LEU A 179 -15.88 4.76 6.67
CA LEU A 179 -15.01 4.73 5.49
C LEU A 179 -13.69 4.02 5.82
N PHE A 180 -12.88 3.75 4.80
CA PHE A 180 -11.47 3.40 5.01
C PHE A 180 -10.63 4.63 5.40
N ASN A 181 -9.49 4.35 5.99
CA ASN A 181 -8.51 5.34 6.44
C ASN A 181 -7.10 4.70 6.50
N SER A 182 -6.08 5.47 6.90
CA SER A 182 -4.68 5.02 6.94
C SER A 182 -4.42 3.81 7.86
N ARG A 183 -5.35 3.49 8.76
CA ARG A 183 -5.27 2.43 9.78
C ARG A 183 -5.98 1.15 9.36
N SER A 184 -6.65 1.14 8.22
CA SER A 184 -7.60 0.08 7.80
C SER A 184 -6.94 -1.24 7.35
N THR A 185 -6.25 -1.93 8.26
CA THR A 185 -5.55 -3.20 7.99
C THR A 185 -6.47 -4.43 8.02
N TRP A 186 -7.67 -4.31 8.58
CA TRP A 186 -8.62 -5.41 8.80
C TRP A 186 -9.07 -6.09 7.51
N ASP A 187 -9.47 -5.33 6.49
CA ASP A 187 -9.98 -5.89 5.23
C ASP A 187 -8.86 -6.64 4.47
N VAL A 188 -7.60 -6.16 4.58
CA VAL A 188 -6.42 -6.82 4.03
C VAL A 188 -6.19 -8.17 4.71
N ARG A 189 -6.25 -8.19 6.05
CA ARG A 189 -6.09 -9.40 6.87
C ARG A 189 -7.17 -10.42 6.55
N GLN A 190 -8.42 -10.01 6.48
CA GLN A 190 -9.54 -10.88 6.16
C GLN A 190 -9.44 -11.42 4.73
N THR A 191 -9.07 -10.57 3.76
CA THR A 191 -8.83 -10.99 2.37
C THR A 191 -7.77 -12.08 2.31
N LEU A 192 -6.60 -11.88 2.95
CA LEU A 192 -5.53 -12.87 2.92
C LEU A 192 -5.92 -14.20 3.59
N ARG A 193 -6.71 -14.16 4.67
CA ARG A 193 -7.25 -15.39 5.29
C ARG A 193 -8.17 -16.14 4.33
N ALA A 194 -9.08 -15.45 3.67
CA ALA A 194 -9.96 -16.05 2.66
C ALA A 194 -9.16 -16.62 1.48
N LEU A 195 -8.17 -15.88 0.98
CA LEU A 195 -7.29 -16.32 -0.11
C LEU A 195 -6.48 -17.56 0.28
N ARG A 196 -5.97 -17.65 1.52
CA ARG A 196 -5.25 -18.84 1.98
C ARG A 196 -6.14 -20.07 2.00
N THR A 197 -7.42 -19.94 2.36
CA THR A 197 -8.38 -21.05 2.30
C THR A 197 -8.70 -21.45 0.85
N LEU A 198 -8.91 -20.48 -0.04
CA LEU A 198 -9.23 -20.73 -1.45
C LEU A 198 -8.03 -21.25 -2.26
N PHE A 199 -6.82 -20.85 -1.89
CA PHE A 199 -5.58 -21.07 -2.62
C PHE A 199 -4.44 -21.49 -1.68
N PRO A 200 -4.52 -22.67 -1.04
CA PRO A 200 -3.59 -23.07 0.03
C PRO A 200 -2.13 -23.11 -0.41
N ASN A 201 -1.86 -23.44 -1.68
CA ASN A 201 -0.52 -23.64 -2.24
C ASN A 201 0.08 -22.38 -2.89
N ARG A 202 -0.71 -21.30 -3.03
CA ARG A 202 -0.22 -20.07 -3.67
C ARG A 202 0.67 -19.26 -2.73
N ALA A 203 1.69 -18.66 -3.33
CA ALA A 203 2.51 -17.64 -2.73
C ALA A 203 1.82 -16.28 -2.83
N PHE A 204 1.70 -15.55 -1.72
CA PHE A 204 1.08 -14.22 -1.69
C PHE A 204 2.13 -13.12 -1.57
N TYR A 205 1.91 -12.02 -2.29
CA TYR A 205 2.79 -10.85 -2.29
C TYR A 205 1.95 -9.58 -2.17
N GLY A 206 2.44 -8.59 -1.43
CA GLY A 206 1.74 -7.32 -1.23
C GLY A 206 2.30 -6.20 -2.09
N ILE A 207 1.42 -5.33 -2.59
CA ILE A 207 1.83 -4.03 -3.10
C ILE A 207 0.84 -2.94 -2.68
N GLY A 208 1.37 -1.80 -2.24
CA GLY A 208 0.54 -0.66 -1.86
C GLY A 208 1.06 0.64 -2.46
N PHE A 209 0.15 1.57 -2.73
CA PHE A 209 0.46 2.89 -3.30
C PHE A 209 -0.08 3.99 -2.41
N SER A 210 0.73 5.02 -2.12
CA SER A 210 0.32 6.16 -1.30
C SER A 210 -0.36 5.71 0.01
N LEU A 211 -1.62 6.07 0.27
CA LEU A 211 -2.36 5.63 1.46
C LEU A 211 -2.42 4.10 1.62
N GLY A 212 -2.60 3.36 0.52
CA GLY A 212 -2.58 1.90 0.51
C GLY A 212 -1.20 1.33 0.87
N ALA A 213 -0.12 2.04 0.53
CA ALA A 213 1.23 1.69 0.97
C ALA A 213 1.36 1.82 2.50
N ASN A 214 0.83 2.89 3.10
CA ASN A 214 0.84 3.06 4.55
C ASN A 214 0.05 1.94 5.26
N ILE A 215 -1.13 1.59 4.73
CA ILE A 215 -1.94 0.47 5.23
C ILE A 215 -1.16 -0.85 5.13
N LEU A 216 -0.50 -1.12 4.00
CA LEU A 216 0.28 -2.35 3.81
C LEU A 216 1.47 -2.43 4.77
N ALA A 217 2.19 -1.33 4.98
CA ALA A 217 3.32 -1.28 5.90
C ALA A 217 2.87 -1.56 7.35
N ASN A 218 1.78 -0.93 7.80
CA ASN A 218 1.17 -1.22 9.10
C ASN A 218 0.71 -2.67 9.21
N PHE A 219 0.03 -3.21 8.19
CA PHE A 219 -0.36 -4.62 8.16
C PHE A 219 0.85 -5.54 8.32
N CYS A 220 1.91 -5.35 7.54
CA CYS A 220 3.13 -6.16 7.63
C CYS A 220 3.80 -6.04 9.01
N GLY A 221 3.80 -4.86 9.63
CA GLY A 221 4.33 -4.65 10.98
C GLY A 221 3.48 -5.30 12.06
N GLU A 222 2.15 -5.28 11.94
CA GLU A 222 1.22 -5.94 12.85
C GLU A 222 1.30 -7.46 12.79
N GLU A 223 1.42 -8.03 11.58
CA GLU A 223 1.54 -9.47 11.42
C GLU A 223 2.93 -9.98 11.82
N GLY A 224 3.97 -9.17 11.62
CA GLY A 224 5.35 -9.51 11.98
C GLY A 224 5.79 -10.83 11.34
N SER A 225 6.25 -11.77 12.17
CA SER A 225 6.65 -13.14 11.76
C SER A 225 5.50 -13.96 11.17
N ARG A 226 4.25 -13.67 11.55
CA ARG A 226 3.05 -14.40 11.10
C ARG A 226 2.51 -13.88 9.76
N CYS A 227 3.18 -12.90 9.16
CA CYS A 227 2.73 -12.33 7.90
C CYS A 227 2.65 -13.40 6.81
N MET A 228 1.46 -13.56 6.23
CA MET A 228 1.20 -14.56 5.18
C MET A 228 1.82 -14.21 3.82
N LEU A 229 2.31 -12.98 3.67
CA LEU A 229 2.97 -12.50 2.46
C LEU A 229 4.43 -12.96 2.44
N ARG A 230 4.91 -13.41 1.28
CA ARG A 230 6.32 -13.76 1.06
C ARG A 230 7.18 -12.52 0.87
N ALA A 231 6.65 -11.46 0.24
CA ALA A 231 7.29 -10.16 0.18
C ALA A 231 6.25 -9.05 -0.03
N ALA A 232 6.63 -7.80 0.24
CA ALA A 232 5.79 -6.64 0.02
C ALA A 232 6.56 -5.44 -0.55
N VAL A 233 5.88 -4.63 -1.37
CA VAL A 233 6.40 -3.37 -1.90
C VAL A 233 5.46 -2.21 -1.58
N THR A 234 6.00 -1.08 -1.15
CA THR A 234 5.24 0.16 -0.98
C THR A 234 5.79 1.26 -1.88
N CYS A 235 4.92 1.89 -2.66
CA CYS A 235 5.28 2.97 -3.58
C CYS A 235 4.71 4.31 -3.08
N ASP A 236 5.58 5.32 -2.98
CA ASP A 236 5.29 6.68 -2.53
C ASP A 236 4.50 6.70 -1.21
N ASN A 237 4.92 5.85 -0.26
CA ASN A 237 4.30 5.72 1.05
C ASN A 237 4.49 7.01 1.88
N PRO A 238 3.41 7.69 2.34
CA PRO A 238 3.50 8.79 3.29
C PRO A 238 3.78 8.27 4.71
N TRP A 239 4.99 7.74 4.91
CA TRP A 239 5.43 7.02 6.10
C TRP A 239 5.09 7.70 7.42
N ASN A 240 5.39 9.00 7.53
CA ASN A 240 5.06 9.85 8.67
C ASN A 240 3.93 10.82 8.31
N LEU A 241 2.68 10.45 8.64
CA LEU A 241 1.50 11.24 8.27
C LEU A 241 1.47 12.63 8.90
N GLU A 242 2.01 12.80 10.11
CA GLU A 242 2.02 14.09 10.79
C GLU A 242 2.99 15.07 10.12
N ILE A 243 4.20 14.62 9.80
CA ILE A 243 5.19 15.39 9.04
C ILE A 243 4.69 15.66 7.62
N CYS A 244 4.17 14.64 6.92
CA CYS A 244 3.62 14.82 5.57
C CYS A 244 2.49 15.84 5.57
N ASN A 245 1.55 15.79 6.52
CA ASN A 245 0.50 16.80 6.64
C ASN A 245 1.07 18.19 6.94
N LYS A 246 2.08 18.30 7.83
CA LYS A 246 2.71 19.59 8.14
C LYS A 246 3.36 20.21 6.90
N GLU A 247 4.14 19.45 6.16
CA GLU A 247 4.83 19.90 4.94
C GLU A 247 3.84 20.19 3.80
N LEU A 248 2.82 19.35 3.65
CA LEU A 248 1.73 19.59 2.71
C LEU A 248 1.02 20.93 3.00
N ASN A 249 0.92 21.36 4.25
CA ASN A 249 0.27 22.62 4.60
C ASN A 249 1.24 23.81 4.70
N SER A 250 2.56 23.61 4.58
CA SER A 250 3.57 24.65 4.78
C SER A 250 3.68 25.61 3.59
N GLY A 251 3.39 25.13 2.37
CA GLY A 251 3.51 25.88 1.12
C GLY A 251 2.17 26.12 0.41
N TRP A 252 2.14 27.12 -0.48
CA TRP A 252 0.94 27.47 -1.25
C TRP A 252 0.46 26.33 -2.16
N LEU A 253 1.38 25.68 -2.90
CA LEU A 253 1.05 24.53 -3.76
C LEU A 253 0.54 23.35 -2.93
N GLY A 254 1.24 23.04 -1.84
CA GLY A 254 0.84 22.03 -0.86
C GLY A 254 -0.60 22.22 -0.39
N LEU A 255 -0.91 23.39 0.19
CA LEU A 255 -2.19 23.65 0.82
C LEU A 255 -3.31 23.83 -0.21
N HIS A 256 -3.13 24.71 -1.20
CA HIS A 256 -4.21 25.14 -2.08
C HIS A 256 -4.38 24.28 -3.34
N VAL A 257 -3.37 23.49 -3.72
CA VAL A 257 -3.48 22.52 -4.83
C VAL A 257 -3.69 21.12 -4.27
N TYR A 258 -2.71 20.54 -3.57
CA TYR A 258 -2.76 19.13 -3.20
C TYR A 258 -3.74 18.84 -2.05
N SER A 259 -3.57 19.47 -0.88
CA SER A 259 -4.44 19.28 0.29
C SER A 259 -5.90 19.60 -0.04
N ARG A 260 -6.12 20.67 -0.80
CA ARG A 260 -7.47 21.06 -1.27
C ARG A 260 -8.08 20.06 -2.26
N THR A 261 -7.28 19.53 -3.20
CA THR A 261 -7.78 18.54 -4.17
C THR A 261 -8.12 17.22 -3.47
N MET A 262 -7.26 16.75 -2.57
CA MET A 262 -7.54 15.56 -1.75
C MET A 262 -8.77 15.76 -0.86
N GLY A 263 -8.90 16.93 -0.22
CA GLY A 263 -10.10 17.28 0.55
C GLY A 263 -11.36 17.28 -0.30
N ARG A 264 -11.32 17.84 -1.52
CA ARG A 264 -12.46 17.79 -2.47
C ARG A 264 -12.83 16.36 -2.86
N ASN A 265 -11.85 15.50 -3.14
CA ASN A 265 -12.10 14.10 -3.51
C ASN A 265 -12.78 13.34 -2.35
N LEU A 266 -12.31 13.56 -1.13
CA LEU A 266 -12.92 13.00 0.08
C LEU A 266 -14.33 13.54 0.34
N MET A 267 -14.58 14.82 0.09
CA MET A 267 -15.93 15.37 0.16
C MET A 267 -16.86 14.76 -0.89
N GLY A 268 -16.36 14.44 -2.09
CA GLY A 268 -17.11 13.68 -3.09
C GLY A 268 -17.43 12.25 -2.65
N LEU A 269 -16.49 11.61 -1.95
CA LEU A 269 -16.72 10.30 -1.32
C LEU A 269 -17.77 10.37 -0.21
N PHE A 270 -17.72 11.43 0.62
CA PHE A 270 -18.74 11.70 1.62
C PHE A 270 -20.12 11.89 0.98
N GLU A 271 -20.24 12.73 -0.05
CA GLU A 271 -21.53 13.00 -0.68
C GLU A 271 -22.17 11.73 -1.23
N ARG A 272 -21.37 10.85 -1.85
CA ARG A 272 -21.84 9.54 -2.35
C ARG A 272 -22.43 8.65 -1.26
N HIS A 273 -21.90 8.74 -0.04
CA HIS A 273 -22.26 7.88 1.08
C HIS A 273 -22.88 8.64 2.26
N ARG A 274 -23.39 9.85 1.99
CA ARG A 274 -23.81 10.83 2.99
C ARG A 274 -24.79 10.24 4.00
N GLU A 275 -25.81 9.55 3.52
CA GLU A 275 -26.82 8.91 4.36
C GLU A 275 -26.24 7.87 5.34
N GLN A 276 -25.23 7.10 4.92
CA GLN A 276 -24.62 6.07 5.76
C GLN A 276 -23.64 6.70 6.76
N ILE A 277 -22.85 7.69 6.32
CA ILE A 277 -21.87 8.38 7.17
C ILE A 277 -22.58 9.15 8.28
N LEU A 278 -23.67 9.85 7.98
CA LEU A 278 -24.43 10.66 8.95
C LEU A 278 -25.21 9.83 9.98
N LYS A 279 -25.27 8.50 9.84
CA LYS A 279 -25.74 7.63 10.93
C LYS A 279 -24.81 7.65 12.15
N ASN A 280 -23.57 8.14 12.02
CA ASN A 280 -22.71 8.43 13.17
C ASN A 280 -23.09 9.79 13.77
N PRO A 281 -23.70 9.84 14.97
CA PRO A 281 -24.20 11.09 15.55
C PRO A 281 -23.09 12.07 15.98
N ARG A 282 -21.81 11.65 15.94
CA ARG A 282 -20.66 12.50 16.28
C ARG A 282 -20.15 13.33 15.10
N ILE A 283 -20.66 13.07 13.90
CA ILE A 283 -20.30 13.83 12.70
C ILE A 283 -21.20 15.06 12.64
N ASP A 284 -20.59 16.24 12.86
CA ASP A 284 -21.25 17.53 12.69
C ASP A 284 -21.24 17.90 11.20
N GLU A 285 -22.38 17.66 10.56
CA GLU A 285 -22.56 17.92 9.13
C GLU A 285 -22.31 19.39 8.76
N GLU A 286 -22.80 20.33 9.57
CA GLU A 286 -22.68 21.76 9.27
C GLU A 286 -21.22 22.24 9.24
N ARG A 287 -20.37 21.60 10.04
CA ARG A 287 -18.92 21.82 9.99
C ARG A 287 -18.28 21.07 8.84
N LEU A 288 -18.68 19.81 8.62
CA LEU A 288 -18.11 18.96 7.57
C LEU A 288 -18.26 19.58 6.18
N VAL A 289 -19.46 20.09 5.82
CA VAL A 289 -19.71 20.68 4.49
C VAL A 289 -18.90 21.95 4.21
N LYS A 290 -18.31 22.57 5.25
CA LYS A 290 -17.41 23.73 5.13
C LYS A 290 -15.94 23.34 4.92
N SER A 291 -15.60 22.05 5.09
CA SER A 291 -14.26 21.52 4.90
C SER A 291 -13.79 21.70 3.46
N LYS A 292 -12.55 22.15 3.29
CA LYS A 292 -11.88 22.36 2.00
C LYS A 292 -10.61 21.53 1.87
N TYR A 293 -9.96 21.24 3.00
CA TYR A 293 -8.65 20.61 3.05
C TYR A 293 -8.72 19.20 3.64
N LEU A 294 -7.74 18.37 3.27
CA LEU A 294 -7.63 16.99 3.74
C LEU A 294 -7.75 16.87 5.27
N TYR A 295 -6.97 17.65 6.02
CA TYR A 295 -6.95 17.58 7.47
C TYR A 295 -8.27 18.00 8.14
N GLU A 296 -9.08 18.84 7.49
CA GLU A 296 -10.41 19.21 7.98
C GLU A 296 -11.38 18.04 7.83
N PHE A 297 -11.32 17.33 6.70
CA PHE A 297 -12.09 16.09 6.52
C PHE A 297 -11.70 15.05 7.57
N ASP A 298 -10.41 14.84 7.80
CA ASP A 298 -9.95 13.91 8.83
C ASP A 298 -10.44 14.31 10.23
N ARG A 299 -10.42 15.61 10.55
CA ARG A 299 -10.95 16.14 11.81
C ARG A 299 -12.47 15.93 11.94
N HIS A 300 -13.23 16.12 10.87
CA HIS A 300 -14.70 16.13 10.92
C HIS A 300 -15.35 14.78 10.59
N VAL A 301 -14.61 13.83 10.02
CA VAL A 301 -15.11 12.49 9.67
C VAL A 301 -14.29 11.40 10.37
N GLN A 302 -12.98 11.34 10.16
CA GLN A 302 -12.18 10.24 10.70
C GLN A 302 -12.09 10.28 12.22
N CYS A 303 -11.81 11.45 12.81
CA CYS A 303 -11.73 11.60 14.25
C CYS A 303 -13.02 11.19 14.98
N PRO A 304 -14.21 11.74 14.62
CA PRO A 304 -15.45 11.31 15.26
C PRO A 304 -15.87 9.88 14.90
N THR A 305 -15.42 9.31 13.79
CA THR A 305 -15.70 7.89 13.48
C THR A 305 -14.92 6.96 14.39
N TRP A 306 -13.64 7.27 14.61
CA TRP A 306 -12.67 6.40 15.26
C TRP A 306 -12.31 6.82 16.69
N HIS A 307 -13.04 7.79 17.25
CA HIS A 307 -12.81 8.32 18.60
C HIS A 307 -11.47 9.03 18.80
N TYR A 308 -10.81 9.47 17.73
CA TYR A 308 -9.60 10.28 17.89
C TYR A 308 -9.98 11.67 18.43
N PRO A 309 -9.26 12.19 19.43
CA PRO A 309 -9.54 13.51 19.99
C PRO A 309 -9.12 14.65 19.05
N THR A 310 -8.14 14.41 18.17
CA THR A 310 -7.63 15.36 17.17
C THR A 310 -7.13 14.62 15.95
N GLU A 311 -7.05 15.29 14.80
CA GLU A 311 -6.45 14.73 13.58
C GLU A 311 -4.96 14.40 13.77
N GLY A 312 -4.25 15.14 14.62
CA GLY A 312 -2.88 14.80 15.00
C GLY A 312 -2.79 13.48 15.77
N ALA A 313 -3.75 13.20 16.65
CA ALA A 313 -3.80 11.89 17.32
C ALA A 313 -4.08 10.76 16.32
N TYR A 314 -4.95 10.99 15.34
CA TYR A 314 -5.18 10.06 14.23
C TYR A 314 -3.91 9.84 13.40
N TYR A 315 -3.23 10.90 12.96
CA TYR A 315 -2.00 10.77 12.16
C TYR A 315 -0.89 10.07 12.90
N ARG A 316 -0.71 10.38 14.18
CA ARG A 316 0.28 9.68 14.99
C ARG A 316 -0.06 8.22 15.16
N ASP A 317 -1.31 7.84 15.38
CA ASP A 317 -1.68 6.41 15.49
C ASP A 317 -1.51 5.67 14.15
N ALA A 318 -1.97 6.28 13.06
CA ALA A 318 -2.14 5.59 11.79
C ALA A 318 -0.92 5.61 10.86
N GLN A 319 0.12 6.40 11.14
CA GLN A 319 1.34 6.42 10.34
C GLN A 319 2.15 5.11 10.47
N SER A 320 3.02 4.82 9.51
CA SER A 320 3.70 3.52 9.38
C SER A 320 5.20 3.52 9.69
N VAL A 321 5.79 4.63 10.16
CA VAL A 321 7.22 4.72 10.56
C VAL A 321 7.59 3.60 11.54
N ASP A 322 6.90 3.52 12.68
CA ASP A 322 7.24 2.55 13.73
C ASP A 322 6.98 1.10 13.29
N ALA A 323 5.95 0.86 12.47
CA ALA A 323 5.62 -0.47 11.96
C ALA A 323 6.79 -1.12 11.23
N VAL A 324 7.67 -0.32 10.59
CA VAL A 324 8.91 -0.78 9.97
C VAL A 324 9.72 -1.64 10.93
N LEU A 325 9.81 -1.31 12.21
CA LEU A 325 10.61 -2.05 13.19
C LEU A 325 10.10 -3.47 13.46
N SER A 326 8.83 -3.75 13.17
CA SER A 326 8.19 -5.06 13.38
C SER A 326 8.07 -5.92 12.13
N ILE A 327 8.34 -5.40 10.93
CA ILE A 327 8.25 -6.19 9.70
C ILE A 327 9.27 -7.35 9.73
N ARG A 328 8.84 -8.57 9.40
CA ARG A 328 9.69 -9.78 9.37
C ARG A 328 9.66 -10.53 8.04
N ILE A 329 9.27 -9.86 6.96
CA ILE A 329 9.30 -10.40 5.60
C ILE A 329 10.14 -9.48 4.69
N PRO A 330 10.70 -9.99 3.58
CA PRO A 330 11.29 -9.16 2.54
C PRO A 330 10.39 -7.98 2.14
N PHE A 331 10.83 -6.77 2.45
CA PHE A 331 10.01 -5.57 2.27
C PHE A 331 10.82 -4.46 1.59
N LEU A 332 10.24 -3.88 0.53
CA LEU A 332 10.83 -2.79 -0.23
C LEU A 332 9.93 -1.53 -0.19
N GLY A 333 10.46 -0.43 0.33
CA GLY A 333 9.90 0.90 0.13
C GLY A 333 10.51 1.58 -1.10
N ILE A 334 9.68 2.22 -1.94
CA ILE A 334 10.09 3.06 -3.05
C ILE A 334 9.47 4.45 -2.85
N ASN A 335 10.29 5.50 -2.77
CA ASN A 335 9.83 6.88 -2.60
C ASN A 335 10.69 7.85 -3.39
N ALA A 336 10.11 8.87 -4.01
CA ALA A 336 10.86 10.02 -4.51
C ALA A 336 11.15 11.03 -3.38
N THR A 337 12.37 11.56 -3.29
CA THR A 337 12.72 12.58 -2.27
C THR A 337 12.16 13.97 -2.62
N ASP A 338 11.77 14.20 -3.87
CA ASP A 338 11.11 15.43 -4.32
C ASP A 338 9.58 15.32 -4.34
N ASP A 339 9.02 14.28 -3.73
CA ASP A 339 7.59 14.08 -3.59
C ASP A 339 6.93 15.20 -2.77
N PRO A 340 5.98 15.97 -3.34
CA PRO A 340 5.35 17.10 -2.65
C PRO A 340 4.26 16.70 -1.64
N ILE A 341 3.93 15.42 -1.53
CA ILE A 341 2.92 14.85 -0.65
C ILE A 341 3.59 13.96 0.41
N SER A 342 4.40 12.99 -0.01
CA SER A 342 5.20 12.13 0.87
C SER A 342 6.59 12.72 1.08
N SER A 343 6.68 13.78 1.90
CA SER A 343 7.91 14.52 2.15
C SER A 343 9.10 13.63 2.54
N GLU A 344 10.30 13.95 2.03
CA GLU A 344 11.57 13.33 2.41
C GLU A 344 11.79 13.35 3.94
N ALA A 345 11.35 14.42 4.61
CA ALA A 345 11.46 14.57 6.06
C ALA A 345 10.67 13.51 6.84
N GLY A 346 9.69 12.87 6.22
CA GLY A 346 8.89 11.80 6.80
C GLY A 346 9.42 10.39 6.51
N LEU A 347 10.50 10.23 5.74
CA LEU A 347 11.01 8.91 5.36
C LEU A 347 11.73 8.22 6.53
N PRO A 348 11.50 6.91 6.76
CA PRO A 348 11.93 6.20 7.96
C PRO A 348 13.37 5.66 7.82
N TYR A 349 14.32 6.52 7.46
CA TYR A 349 15.70 6.09 7.18
C TYR A 349 16.34 5.37 8.36
N GLU A 350 16.07 5.81 9.59
CA GLU A 350 16.68 5.22 10.78
C GLU A 350 16.02 3.90 11.15
N GLU A 351 14.70 3.78 11.03
CA GLU A 351 13.97 2.54 11.28
C GLU A 351 14.35 1.46 10.25
N ILE A 352 14.49 1.82 8.98
CA ILE A 352 14.97 0.91 7.91
C ILE A 352 16.39 0.41 8.22
N LYS A 353 17.27 1.28 8.75
CA LYS A 353 18.62 0.88 9.18
C LYS A 353 18.64 -0.04 10.40
N GLN A 354 17.55 -0.11 11.18
CA GLN A 354 17.42 -1.02 12.32
C GLN A 354 16.74 -2.35 11.96
N ASN A 355 16.06 -2.47 10.81
CA ASN A 355 15.38 -3.69 10.43
C ASN A 355 16.06 -4.44 9.26
N PRO A 356 16.65 -5.64 9.50
CA PRO A 356 17.34 -6.42 8.47
C PRO A 356 16.43 -7.00 7.36
N TYR A 357 15.11 -6.94 7.51
CA TYR A 357 14.11 -7.40 6.53
C TYR A 357 13.65 -6.31 5.56
N THR A 358 14.15 -5.07 5.72
CA THR A 358 13.63 -3.91 5.00
C THR A 358 14.69 -3.21 4.17
N LEU A 359 14.24 -2.66 3.04
CA LEU A 359 15.04 -1.87 2.12
C LEU A 359 14.23 -0.64 1.69
N LEU A 360 14.84 0.54 1.71
CA LEU A 360 14.26 1.75 1.16
C LEU A 360 15.06 2.20 -0.07
N CYS A 361 14.42 2.17 -1.23
CA CYS A 361 14.90 2.68 -2.49
C CYS A 361 14.36 4.10 -2.71
N THR A 362 15.22 5.11 -2.67
CA THR A 362 14.82 6.48 -2.98
C THR A 362 15.32 6.94 -4.33
N THR A 363 14.51 7.73 -5.03
CA THR A 363 14.95 8.49 -6.21
C THR A 363 15.00 9.97 -5.88
N ASN A 364 15.97 10.71 -6.41
CA ASN A 364 16.04 12.16 -6.19
C ASN A 364 15.01 12.97 -6.99
N TRP A 365 14.21 12.28 -7.82
CA TRP A 365 13.21 12.85 -8.70
C TRP A 365 12.15 11.78 -9.01
N GLY A 366 10.89 12.18 -8.98
CA GLY A 366 9.76 11.29 -9.30
C GLY A 366 8.39 11.85 -8.94
N GLY A 367 8.29 12.74 -7.95
CA GLY A 367 6.99 13.22 -7.46
C GLY A 367 6.10 12.11 -6.86
N HIS A 368 4.90 12.46 -6.44
CA HIS A 368 3.93 11.52 -5.88
C HIS A 368 3.20 10.74 -6.96
N LEU A 369 3.37 9.42 -7.01
CA LEU A 369 2.77 8.52 -8.01
C LEU A 369 2.99 8.98 -9.46
N GLY A 370 4.06 9.76 -9.68
CA GLY A 370 4.43 10.35 -10.96
C GLY A 370 5.38 9.42 -11.71
N SER A 371 6.68 9.61 -11.51
CA SER A 371 7.76 8.77 -12.09
C SER A 371 7.56 8.40 -13.56
N PHE A 372 6.99 9.31 -14.37
CA PHE A 372 6.63 9.02 -15.75
C PHE A 372 7.86 8.87 -16.65
N GLN A 373 7.87 7.84 -17.48
CA GLN A 373 8.98 7.51 -18.39
C GLN A 373 8.72 8.00 -19.82
N LEU A 374 9.78 8.20 -20.63
CA LEU A 374 9.67 8.64 -22.03
C LEU A 374 8.88 7.69 -22.93
N GLY A 375 8.87 6.39 -22.63
CA GLY A 375 8.12 5.36 -23.36
C GLY A 375 6.68 5.13 -22.87
N GLY A 376 6.18 5.94 -21.94
CA GLY A 376 4.94 5.67 -21.21
C GLY A 376 5.17 4.87 -19.95
N GLY A 377 4.12 4.71 -19.14
CA GLY A 377 4.21 4.05 -17.85
C GLY A 377 5.00 4.83 -16.80
N ARG A 378 5.08 4.23 -15.61
CA ARG A 378 5.76 4.79 -14.43
C ARG A 378 6.91 3.90 -14.00
N TRP A 379 8.04 4.50 -13.68
CA TRP A 379 9.25 3.77 -13.31
C TRP A 379 9.06 2.91 -12.04
N PHE A 380 8.36 3.42 -11.02
CA PHE A 380 8.13 2.62 -9.80
C PHE A 380 7.28 1.38 -10.07
N ALA A 381 6.40 1.39 -11.08
CA ALA A 381 5.59 0.23 -11.45
C ALA A 381 6.47 -0.88 -12.05
N ASP A 382 7.41 -0.51 -12.92
CA ASP A 382 8.42 -1.42 -13.46
C ASP A 382 9.37 -1.93 -12.36
N ALA A 383 9.83 -1.04 -11.48
CA ALA A 383 10.72 -1.39 -10.39
C ALA A 383 10.07 -2.38 -9.42
N ALA A 384 8.83 -2.10 -8.99
CA ALA A 384 8.08 -2.96 -8.07
C ALA A 384 7.77 -4.33 -8.69
N SER A 385 7.29 -4.36 -9.94
CA SER A 385 6.96 -5.62 -10.62
C SER A 385 8.19 -6.50 -10.84
N LYS A 386 9.30 -5.93 -11.32
CA LYS A 386 10.56 -6.67 -11.53
C LYS A 386 11.15 -7.17 -10.21
N PHE A 387 11.10 -6.37 -9.15
CA PHE A 387 11.56 -6.79 -7.84
C PHE A 387 10.73 -7.97 -7.30
N LEU A 388 9.41 -7.88 -7.33
CA LEU A 388 8.53 -8.96 -6.87
C LEU A 388 8.73 -10.24 -7.69
N ALA A 389 8.84 -10.13 -9.01
CA ALA A 389 9.16 -11.25 -9.88
C ALA A 389 10.51 -11.89 -9.51
N LYS A 390 11.56 -11.08 -9.35
CA LYS A 390 12.90 -11.56 -9.00
C LYS A 390 12.93 -12.26 -7.64
N VAL A 391 12.25 -11.69 -6.64
CA VAL A 391 12.13 -12.31 -5.31
C VAL A 391 11.42 -13.67 -5.41
N HIS A 392 10.35 -13.78 -6.19
CA HIS A 392 9.65 -15.05 -6.38
C HIS A 392 10.50 -16.09 -7.13
N GLU A 393 11.22 -15.66 -8.16
CA GLU A 393 12.07 -16.51 -8.99
C GLU A 393 13.25 -17.06 -8.20
N ASP A 394 13.96 -16.20 -7.47
CA ASP A 394 15.25 -16.54 -6.86
C ASP A 394 15.12 -17.10 -5.44
N VAL A 395 14.22 -16.57 -4.60
CA VAL A 395 14.22 -16.87 -3.15
C VAL A 395 13.49 -18.18 -2.86
N ASP A 396 14.13 -19.02 -2.03
CA ASP A 396 13.53 -20.22 -1.46
C ASP A 396 12.89 -19.90 -0.12
N PHE A 397 11.59 -19.60 -0.16
CA PHE A 397 10.81 -19.25 1.02
C PHE A 397 10.50 -20.43 1.94
N ASP A 398 10.55 -21.66 1.41
CA ASP A 398 10.22 -22.85 2.19
C ASP A 398 11.43 -23.21 3.06
N ALA A 399 12.65 -23.12 2.51
CA ALA A 399 13.87 -23.26 3.29
C ALA A 399 14.04 -22.16 4.37
N LEU A 400 13.60 -20.92 4.10
CA LEU A 400 13.62 -19.85 5.10
C LEU A 400 12.72 -20.13 6.31
N ARG A 401 11.59 -20.82 6.11
CA ARG A 401 10.66 -21.20 7.18
C ARG A 401 11.18 -22.37 8.02
N GLU A 402 11.89 -23.31 7.40
CA GLU A 402 12.53 -24.42 8.09
C GLU A 402 13.68 -23.94 8.99
N GLU A 403 14.52 -23.01 8.49
CA GLU A 403 15.65 -22.44 9.25
C GLU A 403 15.19 -21.57 10.43
N SER A 404 14.01 -20.95 10.34
CA SER A 404 13.40 -20.21 11.47
C SER A 404 12.74 -21.12 12.52
N GLY A 405 12.80 -22.44 12.36
CA GLY A 405 12.40 -23.40 13.39
C GLY A 405 10.93 -23.82 13.41
N GLY A 406 10.13 -23.55 12.36
CA GLY A 406 8.76 -24.07 12.22
C GLY A 406 7.73 -23.67 13.30
N GLU A 407 8.17 -23.05 14.40
CA GLU A 407 7.30 -22.46 15.39
C GLU A 407 6.86 -21.11 14.86
N ASP A 408 5.54 -20.91 14.78
CA ASP A 408 4.92 -19.60 14.88
C ASP A 408 5.40 -18.99 16.19
N THR A 409 6.60 -18.40 16.20
CA THR A 409 7.02 -17.54 17.30
C THR A 409 6.10 -16.35 17.19
N ASP A 410 4.99 -16.44 17.94
CA ASP A 410 4.04 -15.35 18.11
C ASP A 410 4.85 -14.07 18.28
N GLY A 411 4.48 -13.01 17.57
CA GLY A 411 5.04 -11.68 17.79
C GLY A 411 4.94 -11.20 19.26
N GLU A 412 4.27 -11.97 20.13
CA GLU A 412 4.30 -11.87 21.57
C GLU A 412 5.65 -12.27 22.23
N ASP A 413 6.57 -12.99 21.56
CA ASP A 413 7.75 -13.57 22.22
C ASP A 413 8.84 -12.54 22.57
N MET A 414 8.82 -11.35 21.94
CA MET A 414 9.64 -10.22 22.42
C MET A 414 9.13 -9.64 23.75
N LEU A 415 7.82 -9.76 24.03
CA LEU A 415 7.15 -9.15 25.17
C LEU A 415 6.92 -10.09 26.35
N LYS A 416 6.90 -11.41 26.14
CA LYS A 416 6.40 -12.36 27.15
C LYS A 416 7.40 -13.35 27.77
N LYS A 417 8.70 -13.30 27.52
CA LYS A 417 9.66 -14.16 28.25
C LYS A 417 10.68 -13.38 29.09
N GLY A 418 10.35 -13.19 30.37
CA GLY A 418 11.33 -12.98 31.44
C GLY A 418 12.15 -11.68 31.41
N ASN A 419 11.79 -10.71 30.57
CA ASN A 419 12.49 -9.45 30.51
C ASN A 419 12.18 -8.61 31.76
N LYS A 420 13.22 -8.33 32.56
CA LYS A 420 13.14 -7.48 33.76
C LYS A 420 13.06 -5.97 33.44
N TYR A 421 13.01 -5.61 32.16
CA TYR A 421 13.12 -4.23 31.70
C TYR A 421 11.99 -3.87 30.73
N PRO A 422 11.61 -2.58 30.63
CA PRO A 422 10.63 -2.11 29.66
C PRO A 422 10.99 -2.47 28.22
N ILE A 423 9.98 -2.83 27.43
CA ILE A 423 10.13 -3.16 26.01
C ILE A 423 9.24 -2.22 25.20
N TYR A 424 9.79 -1.63 24.14
CA TYR A 424 9.02 -0.79 23.23
C TYR A 424 8.19 -1.66 22.28
N ASP A 425 6.88 -1.44 22.27
CA ASP A 425 5.99 -1.97 21.24
C ASP A 425 5.84 -0.93 20.12
N PRO A 426 6.45 -1.17 18.95
CA PRO A 426 6.38 -0.22 17.84
C PRO A 426 4.98 -0.10 17.23
N ASN A 427 4.14 -1.14 17.31
CA ASN A 427 2.79 -1.11 16.72
C ASN A 427 1.80 -0.33 17.61
N HIS A 428 2.07 -0.20 18.91
CA HIS A 428 1.26 0.57 19.85
C HIS A 428 1.95 1.85 20.37
N ARG A 429 3.21 2.09 19.99
CA ARG A 429 4.04 3.26 20.36
C ARG A 429 4.15 3.45 21.87
N ARG A 430 4.30 2.35 22.61
CA ARG A 430 4.29 2.36 24.07
C ARG A 430 5.42 1.49 24.61
N LEU A 431 6.03 1.94 25.70
CA LEU A 431 6.84 1.08 26.53
C LEU A 431 5.92 0.20 27.36
N ILE A 432 6.00 -1.10 27.15
CA ILE A 432 5.36 -2.10 27.98
C ILE A 432 6.28 -2.34 29.17
N LEU A 433 5.80 -1.95 30.35
CA LEU A 433 6.50 -2.19 31.60
C LEU A 433 6.24 -3.65 32.03
N PRO A 434 7.25 -4.39 32.49
CA PRO A 434 7.01 -5.66 33.17
C PRO A 434 6.02 -5.44 34.33
N GLU A 435 5.15 -6.41 34.60
CA GLU A 435 4.38 -6.38 35.85
C GLU A 435 5.38 -6.26 37.02
N ALA A 436 5.21 -5.20 37.83
CA ALA A 436 6.15 -4.81 38.87
C ALA A 436 6.20 -5.82 40.04
#